data_AF-A0A7R6V687-F1
#
_entry.id   AF-A0A7R6V687-F1
#
_cell.length_a   1.000
_cell.length_b   1.000
_cell.length_c   1.000
_cell.angle_alpha   90.00
_cell.angle_beta   90.00
_cell.angle_gamma   90.00
#
_symmetry.space_group_name_H-M   'P 1'
#
loop_
_entity.id
_entity.type
_entity.pdbx_description
1 polymer ?
#
loop_
_entity_poly.entity_id
_entity_poly.type
_entity_poly.pdbx_seq_one_letter_code
_entity_poly.pdbx_strand_id
1 'polypeptide(L)'
;MLKLNPSSCVRYYSKLSECNKCEAICPVEAVETKEAGIAIYQDKCVECGGCVGVCPTEALELSDFNVTNFFFEFLNQDEQVISCKTNFVCLAALGTEYMIALGIVKDIVLDIGHCPTCELKEKCFPAIEDMLNEANYVLQTIGGKEIKAESLVKTKETEPNRREFFNLFSLKKVAQAKSEFESKLEALDNPEIALDAAGAKAIKEKSIPNKRKLLFTLLKKMGKPDEYKILENRYLSFTSDKTVDETCDNCSICYRICPTEALSTTRKMDAILFDPLLCVRCHLCHDVCEKKSIQLAETFDTKEFFEPSQKILAKFNVVRCIDCGNFFTYTGGEQVCPRCKIEEEEAKTLWGIE
;
A
#
# COMPACT_ATOMS: atom_id res chain seq x y z
N MET A 1 -8.79 -14.89 11.55
CA MET A 1 -8.60 -15.16 10.10
C MET A 1 -8.02 -13.94 9.39
N LEU A 2 -7.32 -14.12 8.26
CA LEU A 2 -6.87 -13.01 7.40
C LEU A 2 -8.01 -12.58 6.46
N LYS A 3 -8.30 -11.29 6.39
CA LYS A 3 -9.33 -10.74 5.50
C LYS A 3 -8.71 -9.83 4.45
N LEU A 4 -9.34 -9.80 3.28
CA LEU A 4 -9.02 -8.90 2.17
C LEU A 4 -10.19 -7.95 1.95
N ASN A 5 -9.86 -6.68 1.74
CA ASN A 5 -10.73 -5.71 1.09
C ASN A 5 -10.31 -5.55 -0.38
N PRO A 6 -11.03 -6.19 -1.34
CA PRO A 6 -10.68 -6.12 -2.75
C PRO A 6 -10.65 -4.68 -3.30
N SER A 7 -11.51 -3.79 -2.80
CA SER A 7 -11.58 -2.40 -3.30
C SER A 7 -10.40 -1.52 -2.87
N SER A 8 -9.53 -2.02 -2.00
CA SER A 8 -8.27 -1.38 -1.62
C SER A 8 -7.05 -2.05 -2.25
N CYS A 9 -7.18 -3.25 -2.82
CA CYS A 9 -6.05 -3.97 -3.40
C CYS A 9 -5.82 -3.55 -4.86
N VAL A 10 -4.59 -3.08 -5.15
CA VAL A 10 -4.25 -2.53 -6.48
C VAL A 10 -4.37 -3.53 -7.63
N ARG A 11 -4.31 -4.84 -7.35
CA ARG A 11 -4.57 -5.89 -8.36
C ARG A 11 -6.02 -5.95 -8.82
N TYR A 12 -6.96 -5.40 -8.04
CA TYR A 12 -8.36 -5.23 -8.46
C TYR A 12 -8.63 -3.87 -9.13
N TYR A 13 -7.71 -2.90 -8.98
CA TYR A 13 -7.76 -1.64 -9.75
C TYR A 13 -7.32 -1.86 -11.20
N SER A 14 -6.27 -2.66 -11.39
CA SER A 14 -5.74 -2.99 -12.72
C SER A 14 -5.21 -4.41 -12.76
N LYS A 15 -5.58 -5.14 -13.82
CA LYS A 15 -4.92 -6.38 -14.21
C LYS A 15 -3.44 -6.20 -14.58
N LEU A 16 -3.03 -4.97 -14.91
CA LEU A 16 -1.63 -4.64 -15.20
C LEU A 16 -0.79 -4.48 -13.92
N SER A 17 -1.41 -4.51 -12.73
CA SER A 17 -0.64 -4.33 -11.50
C SER A 17 0.35 -5.46 -11.30
N GLU A 18 1.61 -5.12 -11.03
CA GLU A 18 2.68 -6.09 -10.78
C GLU A 18 2.89 -6.36 -9.27
N CYS A 19 2.06 -5.76 -8.41
CA CYS A 19 2.21 -5.89 -6.96
C CYS A 19 2.06 -7.35 -6.50
N ASN A 20 3.08 -7.87 -5.80
CA ASN A 20 3.11 -9.21 -5.19
C ASN A 20 3.58 -9.21 -3.72
N LYS A 21 3.65 -8.04 -3.06
CA LYS A 21 4.25 -7.88 -1.73
C LYS A 21 3.72 -8.86 -0.68
N CYS A 22 2.41 -9.10 -0.67
CA CYS A 22 1.74 -9.99 0.30
C CYS A 22 2.08 -11.47 0.11
N GLU A 23 2.25 -11.93 -1.12
CA GLU A 23 2.73 -13.27 -1.47
C GLU A 23 4.23 -13.40 -1.14
N ALA A 24 5.02 -12.39 -1.54
CA ALA A 24 6.46 -12.36 -1.32
C ALA A 24 6.84 -12.50 0.16
N ILE A 25 6.12 -11.81 1.07
CA ILE A 25 6.39 -11.87 2.52
C ILE A 25 5.82 -13.12 3.21
N CYS A 26 4.89 -13.85 2.58
CA CYS A 26 4.14 -14.91 3.26
C CYS A 26 5.03 -16.13 3.56
N PRO A 27 5.35 -16.45 4.83
CA PRO A 27 6.27 -17.53 5.20
C PRO A 27 5.69 -18.94 4.96
N VAL A 28 4.38 -19.03 4.77
CA VAL A 28 3.62 -20.29 4.70
C VAL A 28 2.82 -20.43 3.41
N GLU A 29 3.10 -19.57 2.42
CA GLU A 29 2.47 -19.62 1.09
C GLU A 29 0.93 -19.63 1.13
N ALA A 30 0.37 -18.92 2.12
CA ALA A 30 -1.06 -18.76 2.31
C ALA A 30 -1.67 -17.68 1.41
N VAL A 31 -0.85 -16.89 0.71
CA VAL A 31 -1.30 -15.84 -0.22
C VAL A 31 -0.62 -16.07 -1.56
N GLU A 32 -1.39 -16.07 -2.63
CA GLU A 32 -0.92 -16.28 -4.00
C GLU A 32 -1.46 -15.18 -4.92
N THR A 33 -0.63 -14.63 -5.79
CA THR A 33 -1.10 -13.67 -6.80
C THR A 33 -1.77 -14.40 -7.97
N LYS A 34 -2.88 -13.85 -8.45
CA LYS A 34 -3.62 -14.34 -9.63
C LYS A 34 -3.62 -13.30 -10.74
N GLU A 35 -4.10 -13.65 -11.93
CA GLU A 35 -4.18 -12.73 -13.08
C GLU A 35 -4.87 -11.40 -12.69
N ALA A 36 -5.98 -11.50 -11.96
CA ALA A 36 -6.61 -10.38 -11.28
C ALA A 36 -6.78 -10.74 -9.80
N GLY A 37 -6.42 -9.81 -8.91
CA GLY A 37 -6.56 -10.03 -7.47
C GLY A 37 -5.55 -11.02 -6.87
N ILE A 38 -5.94 -11.63 -5.75
CA ILE A 38 -5.14 -12.59 -4.98
C ILE A 38 -6.04 -13.70 -4.42
N ALA A 39 -5.45 -14.87 -4.17
CA ALA A 39 -6.07 -15.97 -3.44
C ALA A 39 -5.51 -16.05 -2.01
N ILE A 40 -6.35 -16.44 -1.03
CA ILE A 40 -5.95 -16.62 0.37
C ILE A 40 -6.34 -18.02 0.86
N TYR A 41 -5.34 -18.87 1.12
CA TYR A 41 -5.48 -20.20 1.70
C TYR A 41 -5.53 -20.11 3.23
N GLN A 42 -6.75 -20.04 3.79
CA GLN A 42 -6.95 -19.83 5.23
C GLN A 42 -6.42 -20.97 6.10
N ASP A 43 -6.42 -22.19 5.57
CA ASP A 43 -5.89 -23.41 6.21
C ASP A 43 -4.37 -23.36 6.40
N LYS A 44 -3.65 -22.65 5.52
CA LYS A 44 -2.21 -22.42 5.63
C LYS A 44 -1.86 -21.19 6.47
N CYS A 45 -2.79 -20.26 6.65
CA CYS A 45 -2.51 -18.97 7.26
C CYS A 45 -2.21 -19.12 8.76
N VAL A 46 -1.02 -18.67 9.18
CA VAL A 46 -0.60 -18.65 10.60
C VAL A 46 -0.83 -17.29 11.28
N GLU A 47 -1.59 -16.40 10.64
CA GLU A 47 -2.01 -15.11 11.19
C GLU A 47 -0.87 -14.21 11.69
N CYS A 48 0.32 -14.34 11.11
CA CYS A 48 1.48 -13.56 11.54
C CYS A 48 1.36 -12.05 11.23
N GLY A 49 0.55 -11.69 10.24
CA GLY A 49 0.31 -10.29 9.85
C GLY A 49 1.40 -9.66 8.97
N GLY A 50 2.42 -10.39 8.53
CA GLY A 50 3.45 -9.83 7.64
C GLY A 50 2.88 -9.23 6.34
N CYS A 51 1.86 -9.87 5.76
CA CYS A 51 1.14 -9.36 4.59
C CYS A 51 0.35 -8.06 4.88
N VAL A 52 -0.11 -7.86 6.11
CA VAL A 52 -0.75 -6.62 6.57
C VAL A 52 0.28 -5.49 6.60
N GLY A 53 1.45 -5.73 7.18
CA GLY A 53 2.51 -4.72 7.31
C GLY A 53 3.06 -4.23 5.96
N VAL A 54 3.26 -5.13 4.99
CA VAL A 54 3.80 -4.77 3.65
C VAL A 54 2.77 -4.18 2.70
N CYS A 55 1.47 -4.26 3.00
CA CYS A 55 0.43 -3.80 2.09
C CYS A 55 0.39 -2.27 2.02
N PRO A 56 0.70 -1.63 0.87
CA PRO A 56 0.77 -0.17 0.79
C PRO A 56 -0.59 0.50 0.97
N THR A 57 -1.67 -0.19 0.62
CA THR A 57 -3.04 0.32 0.65
C THR A 57 -3.89 -0.20 1.81
N GLU A 58 -3.29 -0.94 2.76
CA GLU A 58 -4.01 -1.61 3.87
C GLU A 58 -5.22 -2.44 3.38
N ALA A 59 -5.06 -3.15 2.28
CA ALA A 59 -6.10 -4.03 1.76
C ALA A 59 -6.27 -5.32 2.57
N LEU A 60 -5.30 -5.66 3.44
CA LEU A 60 -5.31 -6.88 4.26
C LEU A 60 -5.43 -6.52 5.74
N GLU A 61 -6.23 -7.27 6.48
CA GLU A 61 -6.43 -7.10 7.93
C GLU A 61 -6.53 -8.47 8.65
N LEU A 62 -6.08 -8.55 9.90
CA LEU A 62 -6.35 -9.70 10.75
C LEU A 62 -7.67 -9.50 11.50
N SER A 63 -8.44 -10.58 11.66
CA SER A 63 -9.76 -10.51 12.33
C SER A 63 -9.64 -10.16 13.82
N ASP A 64 -8.62 -10.70 14.49
CA ASP A 64 -8.46 -10.64 15.94
C ASP A 64 -7.35 -9.68 16.38
N PHE A 65 -6.71 -8.99 15.43
CA PHE A 65 -5.65 -8.04 15.70
C PHE A 65 -5.67 -6.87 14.72
N ASN A 66 -5.66 -5.63 15.24
CA ASN A 66 -5.62 -4.43 14.43
C ASN A 66 -4.44 -3.55 14.86
N VAL A 67 -3.53 -3.27 13.93
CA VAL A 67 -2.30 -2.51 14.21
C VAL A 67 -2.60 -1.07 14.63
N THR A 68 -3.63 -0.45 14.05
CA THR A 68 -4.06 0.90 14.44
C THR A 68 -4.58 0.93 15.88
N ASN A 69 -5.37 -0.07 16.28
CA ASN A 69 -5.87 -0.17 17.66
C ASN A 69 -4.70 -0.40 18.63
N PHE A 70 -3.81 -1.34 18.31
CA PHE A 70 -2.60 -1.58 19.09
C PHE A 70 -1.77 -0.29 19.24
N PHE A 71 -1.60 0.48 18.17
CA PHE A 71 -0.87 1.75 18.21
C PHE A 71 -1.44 2.66 19.31
N PHE A 72 -2.76 2.89 19.33
CA PHE A 72 -3.38 3.77 20.33
C PHE A 72 -3.34 3.19 21.74
N GLU A 73 -3.54 1.88 21.90
CA GLU A 73 -3.44 1.21 23.21
C GLU A 73 -2.02 1.30 23.78
N PHE A 74 -1.01 1.04 22.94
CA PHE A 74 0.40 1.06 23.32
C PHE A 74 0.89 2.47 23.70
N LEU A 75 0.36 3.52 23.07
CA LEU A 75 0.68 4.90 23.46
C LEU A 75 0.19 5.28 24.85
N ASN A 76 -0.89 4.66 25.33
CA ASN A 76 -1.47 4.94 26.64
C ASN A 76 -0.87 4.11 27.78
N GLN A 77 0.12 3.25 27.48
CA GLN A 77 0.81 2.41 28.44
C GLN A 77 2.22 2.95 28.73
N ASP A 78 2.79 2.61 29.90
CA ASP A 78 4.20 2.90 30.20
C ASP A 78 5.18 1.87 29.57
N GLU A 79 4.68 0.80 28.93
CA GLU A 79 5.49 -0.20 28.24
C GLU A 79 6.17 0.41 27.00
N GLN A 80 7.46 0.13 26.81
CA GLN A 80 8.26 0.63 25.68
C GLN A 80 8.68 -0.48 24.72
N VAL A 81 8.55 -1.75 25.14
CA VAL A 81 8.97 -2.90 24.37
C VAL A 81 7.78 -3.48 23.60
N ILE A 82 7.97 -3.71 22.31
CA ILE A 82 7.04 -4.44 21.46
C ILE A 82 7.64 -5.83 21.19
N SER A 83 6.94 -6.88 21.59
CA SER A 83 7.41 -8.26 21.39
C SER A 83 6.28 -9.16 20.89
N CYS A 84 6.62 -10.02 19.93
CA CYS A 84 5.70 -11.01 19.35
C CYS A 84 5.25 -12.11 20.35
N LYS A 85 5.87 -12.16 21.53
CA LYS A 85 5.54 -13.10 22.61
C LYS A 85 4.87 -12.43 23.81
N THR A 86 4.66 -11.12 23.79
CA THR A 86 4.01 -10.39 24.89
C THR A 86 2.77 -9.62 24.46
N ASN A 87 2.90 -8.63 23.58
CA ASN A 87 1.87 -7.63 23.35
C ASN A 87 1.55 -7.43 21.87
N PHE A 88 2.26 -8.12 20.98
CA PHE A 88 2.09 -7.97 19.54
C PHE A 88 2.05 -9.33 18.84
N VAL A 89 1.62 -9.34 17.58
CA VAL A 89 1.80 -10.46 16.65
C VAL A 89 3.24 -10.46 16.12
N CYS A 90 3.52 -11.00 14.93
CA CYS A 90 4.85 -10.83 14.33
C CYS A 90 5.16 -9.34 14.12
N LEU A 91 6.38 -8.90 14.44
CA LEU A 91 6.81 -7.51 14.27
C LEU A 91 6.70 -7.04 12.80
N ALA A 92 6.75 -7.96 11.84
CA ALA A 92 6.54 -7.67 10.42
C ALA A 92 5.17 -7.03 10.14
N ALA A 93 4.17 -7.24 11.01
CA ALA A 93 2.84 -6.65 10.87
C ALA A 93 2.82 -5.15 11.14
N LEU A 94 3.82 -4.58 11.82
CA LEU A 94 3.91 -3.12 11.99
C LEU A 94 4.11 -2.44 10.64
N GLY A 95 5.01 -2.94 9.80
CA GLY A 95 5.43 -2.22 8.59
C GLY A 95 6.16 -0.90 8.91
N THR A 96 6.79 -0.31 7.90
CA THR A 96 7.62 0.89 8.07
C THR A 96 6.83 2.09 8.59
N GLU A 97 5.61 2.32 8.10
CA GLU A 97 4.84 3.53 8.46
C GLU A 97 4.41 3.56 9.94
N TYR A 98 3.96 2.43 10.51
CA TYR A 98 3.66 2.38 11.94
C TYR A 98 4.93 2.42 12.80
N MET A 99 6.04 1.84 12.34
CA MET A 99 7.33 1.98 13.03
C MET A 99 7.74 3.45 13.12
N ILE A 100 7.76 4.18 11.99
CA ILE A 100 8.04 5.63 11.99
C ILE A 100 7.05 6.37 12.90
N ALA A 101 5.74 6.10 12.76
CA ALA A 101 4.72 6.74 13.58
C ALA A 101 4.97 6.54 15.09
N LEU A 102 5.29 5.32 15.53
CA LEU A 102 5.59 5.02 16.93
C LEU A 102 6.88 5.71 17.39
N GLY A 103 7.96 5.61 16.60
CA GLY A 103 9.25 6.23 16.91
C GLY A 103 9.19 7.77 16.97
N ILE A 104 8.25 8.40 16.26
CA ILE A 104 7.99 9.85 16.40
C ILE A 104 7.49 10.20 17.80
N VAL A 105 6.59 9.39 18.36
CA VAL A 105 5.83 9.76 19.57
C VAL A 105 6.35 9.11 20.85
N LYS A 106 7.10 8.02 20.75
CA LYS A 106 7.54 7.23 21.90
C LYS A 106 8.87 6.55 21.61
N ASP A 107 9.77 6.54 22.58
CA ASP A 107 11.00 5.75 22.51
C ASP A 107 10.62 4.27 22.70
N ILE A 108 10.76 3.49 21.63
CA ILE A 108 10.35 2.09 21.59
C ILE A 108 11.53 1.16 21.33
N VAL A 109 11.41 -0.07 21.82
CA VAL A 109 12.34 -1.16 21.57
C VAL A 109 11.57 -2.32 20.94
N LEU A 110 12.05 -2.80 19.81
CA LEU A 110 11.57 -4.04 19.20
C LEU A 110 12.35 -5.21 19.78
N ASP A 111 11.65 -6.12 20.46
CA ASP A 111 12.26 -7.37 20.93
C ASP A 111 12.37 -8.37 19.77
N ILE A 112 13.56 -8.45 19.20
CA ILE A 112 13.90 -9.37 18.11
C ILE A 112 14.52 -10.67 18.63
N GLY A 113 14.59 -10.89 19.95
CA GLY A 113 15.29 -12.04 20.53
C GLY A 113 14.70 -13.40 20.13
N HIS A 114 13.42 -13.43 19.77
CA HIS A 114 12.74 -14.64 19.27
C HIS A 114 12.91 -14.86 17.76
N CYS A 115 13.33 -13.84 17.00
CA CYS A 115 13.35 -13.91 15.54
C CYS A 115 14.37 -14.90 14.96
N PRO A 116 15.62 -15.03 15.46
CA PRO A 116 16.62 -15.94 14.90
C PRO A 116 16.22 -17.42 14.90
N THR A 117 15.36 -17.82 15.84
CA THR A 117 14.89 -19.21 16.01
C THR A 117 13.42 -19.40 15.63
N CYS A 118 12.75 -18.35 15.15
CA CYS A 118 11.34 -18.38 14.78
C CYS A 118 11.12 -19.21 13.50
N GLU A 119 9.99 -19.91 13.42
CA GLU A 119 9.55 -20.64 12.21
C GLU A 119 9.31 -19.72 11.02
N LEU A 120 9.02 -18.44 11.26
CA LEU A 120 8.74 -17.43 10.22
C LEU A 120 10.00 -16.70 9.73
N LYS A 121 11.18 -17.06 10.26
CA LYS A 121 12.42 -16.27 10.12
C LYS A 121 12.80 -16.01 8.67
N GLU A 122 12.65 -16.99 7.78
CA GLU A 122 13.18 -16.91 6.41
C GLU A 122 12.62 -15.73 5.61
N LYS A 123 11.37 -15.36 5.85
CA LYS A 123 10.74 -14.22 5.17
C LYS A 123 10.48 -13.04 6.11
N CYS A 124 9.98 -13.30 7.32
CA CYS A 124 9.57 -12.22 8.19
C CYS A 124 10.75 -11.53 8.88
N PHE A 125 11.83 -12.23 9.21
CA PHE A 125 12.92 -11.61 9.95
C PHE A 125 13.74 -10.62 9.10
N PRO A 126 14.21 -10.96 7.88
CA PRO A 126 14.83 -9.99 6.99
C PRO A 126 13.92 -8.78 6.69
N ALA A 127 12.62 -9.01 6.50
CA ALA A 127 11.67 -7.92 6.28
C ALA A 127 11.52 -6.99 7.49
N ILE A 128 11.56 -7.53 8.73
CA ILE A 128 11.56 -6.70 9.94
C ILE A 128 12.83 -5.83 9.96
N GLU A 129 13.99 -6.39 9.64
CA GLU A 129 15.25 -5.66 9.58
C GLU A 129 15.19 -4.55 8.52
N ASP A 130 14.71 -4.85 7.31
CA ASP A 130 14.56 -3.87 6.23
C ASP A 130 13.59 -2.73 6.62
N MET A 131 12.43 -3.06 7.19
CA MET A 131 11.46 -2.07 7.67
C MET A 131 12.04 -1.18 8.77
N LEU A 132 12.78 -1.78 9.71
CA LEU A 132 13.42 -1.04 10.80
C LEU A 132 14.54 -0.13 10.30
N ASN A 133 15.38 -0.64 9.40
CA ASN A 133 16.45 0.13 8.77
C ASN A 133 15.89 1.34 8.00
N GLU A 134 14.83 1.13 7.23
CA GLU A 134 14.13 2.21 6.54
C GLU A 134 13.50 3.20 7.54
N ALA A 135 12.80 2.71 8.57
CA ALA A 135 12.17 3.56 9.57
C ALA A 135 13.20 4.43 10.30
N ASN A 136 14.33 3.85 10.70
CA ASN A 136 15.44 4.55 11.34
C ASN A 136 16.13 5.54 10.39
N TYR A 137 16.31 5.17 9.11
CA TYR A 137 16.81 6.10 8.09
C TYR A 137 15.95 7.37 8.01
N VAL A 138 14.62 7.22 8.02
CA VAL A 138 13.70 8.36 8.03
C VAL A 138 13.75 9.10 9.38
N LEU A 139 13.60 8.41 10.51
CA LEU A 139 13.56 9.01 11.85
C LEU A 139 14.82 9.80 12.21
N GLN A 140 15.99 9.24 11.90
CA GLN A 140 17.27 9.93 12.10
C GLN A 140 17.36 11.17 11.22
N THR A 141 16.86 11.09 9.99
CA THR A 141 16.85 12.23 9.06
C THR A 141 15.96 13.37 9.58
N ILE A 142 14.72 13.06 9.98
CA ILE A 142 13.69 14.06 10.26
C ILE A 142 13.65 14.57 11.70
N GLY A 143 14.24 13.84 12.66
CA GLY A 143 14.14 14.19 14.09
C GLY A 143 15.25 13.64 14.97
N GLY A 144 16.28 13.02 14.40
CA GLY A 144 17.40 12.44 15.17
C GLY A 144 16.99 11.31 16.11
N LYS A 145 15.83 10.68 15.87
CA LYS A 145 15.31 9.57 16.67
C LYS A 145 15.68 8.24 16.05
N GLU A 146 15.65 7.19 16.87
CA GLU A 146 15.94 5.82 16.46
C GLU A 146 15.10 4.83 17.27
N ILE A 147 14.58 3.82 16.60
CA ILE A 147 13.96 2.64 17.21
C ILE A 147 15.06 1.61 17.45
N LYS A 148 15.16 1.11 18.67
CA LYS A 148 16.14 0.07 19.00
C LYS A 148 15.57 -1.30 18.68
N ALA A 149 16.43 -2.22 18.24
CA ALA A 149 16.13 -3.64 18.22
C ALA A 149 17.08 -4.36 19.19
N GLU A 150 16.50 -5.07 20.16
CA GLU A 150 17.26 -5.73 21.22
C GLU A 150 16.80 -7.19 21.35
N SER A 151 17.74 -8.06 21.73
CA SER A 151 17.42 -9.46 22.07
C SER A 151 17.01 -9.54 23.53
N LEU A 152 15.74 -9.23 23.81
CA LEU A 152 15.20 -9.22 25.17
C LEU A 152 14.55 -10.55 25.53
N VAL A 153 14.06 -11.29 24.53
CA VAL A 153 13.42 -12.62 24.68
C VAL A 153 12.26 -12.53 25.70
N LYS A 154 11.50 -11.42 25.68
CA LYS A 154 10.38 -11.22 26.61
C LYS A 154 9.34 -12.30 26.36
N THR A 155 8.75 -12.81 27.42
CA THR A 155 7.62 -13.74 27.37
C THR A 155 6.51 -13.20 28.27
N LYS A 156 5.24 -13.51 27.98
CA LYS A 156 4.15 -13.15 28.90
C LYS A 156 4.43 -13.80 30.25
N GLU A 157 4.48 -13.03 31.32
CA GLU A 157 4.39 -13.57 32.68
C GLU A 157 3.05 -14.33 32.78
N THR A 158 3.12 -15.64 33.00
CA THR A 158 1.93 -16.46 33.12
C THR A 158 1.28 -16.23 34.49
N GLU A 159 0.11 -15.60 34.53
CA GLU A 159 -0.99 -16.18 35.31
C GLU A 159 -1.75 -17.16 34.40
N PRO A 160 -1.79 -18.47 34.72
CA PRO A 160 -2.49 -19.43 33.89
C PRO A 160 -3.99 -19.36 34.21
N ASN A 161 -4.75 -18.50 33.53
CA ASN A 161 -6.21 -18.60 33.59
C ASN A 161 -6.69 -19.70 32.64
N ARG A 162 -6.75 -20.91 33.21
CA ARG A 162 -7.15 -22.19 32.63
C ARG A 162 -8.66 -22.26 32.30
N ARG A 163 -9.30 -21.15 31.94
CA ARG A 163 -10.76 -21.03 31.94
C ARG A 163 -11.30 -20.21 30.77
N GLU A 164 -11.07 -20.68 29.55
CA GLU A 164 -11.96 -20.39 28.40
C GLU A 164 -11.82 -21.41 27.26
N PHE A 165 -11.46 -22.66 27.58
CA PHE A 165 -11.30 -23.74 26.60
C PHE A 165 -12.50 -24.72 26.54
N PHE A 166 -13.62 -24.42 27.20
CA PHE A 166 -14.84 -25.21 27.07
C PHE A 166 -16.08 -24.31 27.09
N ASN A 167 -16.65 -24.07 25.92
CA ASN A 167 -18.10 -24.09 25.66
C ASN A 167 -18.37 -23.98 24.15
N LEU A 168 -18.10 -25.06 23.41
CA LEU A 168 -18.51 -25.18 22.00
C LEU A 168 -19.01 -26.59 21.69
N PHE A 169 -19.81 -27.17 22.58
CA PHE A 169 -20.70 -28.28 22.23
C PHE A 169 -22.08 -28.04 22.83
N SER A 170 -22.87 -27.24 22.10
CA SER A 170 -24.31 -27.11 22.27
C SER A 170 -24.97 -27.58 20.97
N LEU A 171 -25.70 -28.70 21.07
CA LEU A 171 -26.39 -29.43 20.01
C LEU A 171 -27.63 -28.69 19.44
N LYS A 172 -27.52 -27.38 19.20
CA LYS A 172 -28.60 -26.54 18.64
C LYS A 172 -28.21 -25.70 17.41
N LYS A 173 -27.12 -26.04 16.71
CA LYS A 173 -26.67 -25.33 15.49
C LYS A 173 -26.39 -26.23 14.28
N VAL A 174 -27.04 -27.39 14.13
CA VAL A 174 -26.71 -28.32 13.02
C VAL A 174 -27.02 -27.73 11.62
N ALA A 175 -28.04 -26.87 11.49
CA ALA A 175 -28.37 -26.25 10.20
C ALA A 175 -27.49 -25.03 9.86
N GLN A 176 -27.20 -24.17 10.84
CA GLN A 176 -26.37 -22.97 10.66
C GLN A 176 -24.88 -23.35 10.52
N ALA A 177 -24.43 -24.36 11.27
CA ALA A 177 -23.09 -24.93 11.13
C ALA A 177 -22.91 -25.64 9.80
N LYS A 178 -23.96 -26.21 9.19
CA LYS A 178 -23.87 -26.82 7.86
C LYS A 178 -23.65 -25.78 6.76
N SER A 179 -24.39 -24.67 6.78
CA SER A 179 -24.17 -23.57 5.82
C SER A 179 -22.82 -22.88 6.01
N GLU A 180 -22.38 -22.66 7.26
CA GLU A 180 -21.05 -22.14 7.55
C GLU A 180 -19.94 -23.14 7.19
N PHE A 181 -20.20 -24.44 7.28
CA PHE A 181 -19.26 -25.51 6.90
C PHE A 181 -19.18 -25.70 5.38
N GLU A 182 -20.32 -25.64 4.67
CA GLU A 182 -20.40 -25.67 3.21
C GLU A 182 -19.74 -24.42 2.60
N SER A 183 -19.98 -23.23 3.16
CA SER A 183 -19.26 -22.00 2.77
C SER A 183 -17.75 -22.10 3.01
N LYS A 184 -17.33 -22.73 4.12
CA LYS A 184 -15.90 -22.97 4.40
C LYS A 184 -15.30 -24.02 3.46
N LEU A 185 -16.06 -25.03 3.05
CA LEU A 185 -15.67 -26.02 2.04
C LEU A 185 -15.52 -25.36 0.66
N GLU A 186 -16.48 -24.54 0.24
CA GLU A 186 -16.38 -23.78 -1.03
C GLU A 186 -15.20 -22.81 -1.03
N ALA A 187 -14.88 -22.16 0.10
CA ALA A 187 -13.70 -21.29 0.24
C ALA A 187 -12.37 -22.05 0.23
N LEU A 188 -12.37 -23.34 0.57
CA LEU A 188 -11.21 -24.23 0.43
C LEU A 188 -11.01 -24.67 -1.03
N ASP A 189 -12.12 -24.86 -1.77
CA ASP A 189 -12.10 -25.27 -3.18
C ASP A 189 -11.90 -24.09 -4.16
N ASN A 190 -12.26 -22.87 -3.75
CA ASN A 190 -12.05 -21.63 -4.52
C ASN A 190 -11.56 -20.46 -3.62
N PRO A 191 -10.25 -20.35 -3.37
CA PRO A 191 -9.68 -19.33 -2.51
C PRO A 191 -9.57 -17.95 -3.16
N GLU A 192 -9.99 -17.81 -4.43
CA GLU A 192 -10.02 -16.52 -5.14
C GLU A 192 -11.18 -15.67 -4.64
N ILE A 193 -10.86 -14.43 -4.25
CA ILE A 193 -11.86 -13.51 -3.73
C ILE A 193 -12.39 -12.66 -4.89
N ALA A 194 -13.62 -12.92 -5.32
CA ALA A 194 -14.24 -12.13 -6.38
C ALA A 194 -14.53 -10.68 -5.94
N LEU A 195 -14.33 -9.73 -6.85
CA LEU A 195 -14.81 -8.36 -6.66
C LEU A 195 -16.30 -8.30 -7.00
N ASP A 196 -17.13 -8.04 -5.99
CA ASP A 196 -18.56 -7.84 -6.22
C ASP A 196 -18.87 -6.43 -6.76
N ALA A 197 -20.14 -6.19 -7.12
CA ALA A 197 -20.57 -4.90 -7.66
C ALA A 197 -20.39 -3.73 -6.66
N ALA A 198 -20.48 -4.02 -5.35
CA ALA A 198 -20.26 -3.02 -4.31
C ALA A 198 -18.78 -2.64 -4.21
N GLY A 199 -17.88 -3.62 -4.25
CA GLY A 199 -16.44 -3.44 -4.31
C GLY A 199 -16.00 -2.68 -5.56
N ALA A 200 -16.58 -2.98 -6.72
CA ALA A 200 -16.32 -2.25 -7.96
C ALA A 200 -16.72 -0.76 -7.87
N LYS A 201 -17.78 -0.45 -7.11
CA LYS A 201 -18.14 0.95 -6.80
C LYS A 201 -17.17 1.57 -5.81
N ALA A 202 -16.80 0.86 -4.75
CA ALA A 202 -15.89 1.33 -3.71
C ALA A 202 -14.48 1.65 -4.22
N ILE A 203 -14.01 1.00 -5.30
CA ILE A 203 -12.76 1.37 -6.00
C ILE A 203 -12.77 2.84 -6.46
N LYS A 204 -13.94 3.38 -6.80
CA LYS A 204 -14.09 4.78 -7.20
C LYS A 204 -14.08 5.73 -6.00
N GLU A 205 -14.35 5.23 -4.80
CA GLU A 205 -14.40 5.97 -3.54
C GLU A 205 -13.00 6.03 -2.88
N LYS A 206 -11.98 6.32 -3.71
CA LYS A 206 -10.55 6.42 -3.39
C LYS A 206 -10.29 6.84 -1.95
N SER A 207 -9.37 6.15 -1.28
CA SER A 207 -9.17 6.31 0.15
C SER A 207 -7.70 6.30 0.54
N ILE A 208 -7.37 7.07 1.57
CA ILE A 208 -6.05 7.06 2.18
C ILE A 208 -6.04 6.02 3.31
N PRO A 209 -5.04 5.12 3.36
CA PRO A 209 -4.88 4.15 4.44
C PRO A 209 -4.79 4.81 5.83
N ASN A 210 -5.21 4.10 6.87
CA ASN A 210 -5.12 4.55 8.27
C ASN A 210 -3.68 4.77 8.71
N LYS A 211 -2.75 3.86 8.39
CA LYS A 211 -1.31 4.08 8.64
C LYS A 211 -0.80 5.39 8.05
N ARG A 212 -1.28 5.76 6.86
CA ARG A 212 -0.91 7.01 6.20
C ARG A 212 -1.51 8.22 6.91
N LYS A 213 -2.81 8.18 7.25
CA LYS A 213 -3.48 9.25 8.01
C LYS A 213 -2.78 9.48 9.36
N LEU A 214 -2.39 8.40 10.03
CA LEU A 214 -1.70 8.44 11.30
C LEU A 214 -0.32 9.08 11.16
N LEU A 215 0.52 8.54 10.27
CA LEU A 215 1.87 9.07 10.01
C LEU A 215 1.82 10.56 9.65
N PHE A 216 0.93 10.94 8.72
CA PHE A 216 0.69 12.33 8.34
C PHE A 216 0.36 13.22 9.53
N THR A 217 -0.53 12.76 10.40
CA THR A 217 -0.96 13.52 11.59
C THR A 217 0.20 13.75 12.55
N LEU A 218 1.08 12.75 12.70
CA LEU A 218 2.22 12.82 13.61
C LEU A 218 3.35 13.69 13.04
N LEU A 219 3.67 13.56 11.75
CA LEU A 219 4.64 14.41 11.07
C LEU A 219 4.26 15.90 11.19
N LYS A 220 2.97 16.24 11.01
CA LYS A 220 2.47 17.60 11.22
C LYS A 220 2.63 18.12 12.65
N LYS A 221 2.62 17.23 13.64
CA LYS A 221 2.76 17.59 15.07
C LYS A 221 4.22 17.76 15.51
N MET A 222 5.19 17.19 14.80
CA MET A 222 6.62 17.29 15.16
C MET A 222 7.18 18.71 15.10
N GLY A 223 6.48 19.64 14.45
CA GLY A 223 7.03 20.95 14.10
C GLY A 223 7.93 20.85 12.86
N LYS A 224 8.22 22.00 12.25
CA LYS A 224 9.10 22.06 11.07
C LYS A 224 10.56 22.03 11.54
N PRO A 225 11.44 21.24 10.90
CA PRO A 225 12.87 21.31 11.15
C PRO A 225 13.45 22.63 10.63
N ASP A 226 14.63 23.02 11.13
CA ASP A 226 15.35 24.20 10.64
C ASP A 226 15.84 24.01 9.20
N GLU A 227 16.21 22.78 8.84
CA GLU A 227 16.66 22.40 7.50
C GLU A 227 15.94 21.13 7.01
N TYR A 228 15.49 21.18 5.76
CA TYR A 228 15.01 20.01 5.03
C TYR A 228 16.18 19.25 4.42
N LYS A 229 16.06 17.94 4.39
CA LYS A 229 17.09 17.02 3.90
C LYS A 229 16.57 16.29 2.68
N ILE A 230 17.50 15.81 1.86
CA ILE A 230 17.19 15.00 0.71
C ILE A 230 17.45 13.53 1.07
N LEU A 231 16.43 12.70 0.88
CA LEU A 231 16.50 11.25 1.01
C LEU A 231 16.70 10.62 -0.37
N GLU A 232 17.36 9.47 -0.41
CA GLU A 232 17.38 8.65 -1.63
C GLU A 232 16.04 7.93 -1.77
N ASN A 233 15.32 8.21 -2.86
CA ASN A 233 13.96 7.71 -3.05
C ASN A 233 13.92 6.18 -3.12
N ARG A 234 15.01 5.53 -3.56
CA ARG A 234 15.09 4.07 -3.65
C ARG A 234 14.95 3.37 -2.29
N TYR A 235 15.28 4.03 -1.19
CA TYR A 235 15.19 3.44 0.15
C TYR A 235 13.81 3.62 0.80
N LEU A 236 12.87 4.34 0.17
CA LEU A 236 11.55 4.61 0.74
C LEU A 236 10.50 3.65 0.18
N SER A 237 10.14 2.57 0.87
CA SER A 237 9.11 1.62 0.45
C SER A 237 7.68 2.14 0.60
N PHE A 238 7.43 3.11 1.49
CA PHE A 238 6.08 3.59 1.80
C PHE A 238 5.67 4.85 1.04
N THR A 239 6.62 5.65 0.55
CA THR A 239 6.33 6.87 -0.21
C THR A 239 7.29 7.00 -1.39
N SER A 240 7.05 7.96 -2.28
CA SER A 240 7.99 8.24 -3.36
C SER A 240 7.79 9.63 -3.94
N ASP A 241 8.87 10.18 -4.50
CA ASP A 241 8.78 11.27 -5.47
C ASP A 241 8.85 10.74 -6.91
N LYS A 242 8.44 11.54 -7.89
CA LYS A 242 8.25 11.11 -9.28
C LYS A 242 8.69 12.16 -10.28
N THR A 243 9.03 11.70 -11.48
CA THR A 243 9.26 12.52 -12.66
C THR A 243 8.37 12.05 -13.79
N VAL A 244 8.04 12.95 -14.72
CA VAL A 244 7.36 12.62 -15.97
C VAL A 244 8.16 13.24 -17.12
N ASP A 245 8.55 12.41 -18.08
CA ASP A 245 9.29 12.87 -19.27
C ASP A 245 8.35 13.36 -20.40
N GLU A 246 8.98 13.90 -21.44
CA GLU A 246 8.32 14.48 -22.61
C GLU A 246 7.59 13.48 -23.51
N THR A 247 7.79 12.16 -23.32
CA THR A 247 7.07 11.14 -24.08
C THR A 247 5.64 10.94 -23.58
N CYS A 248 5.27 11.57 -22.45
CA CYS A 248 3.93 11.56 -21.91
C CYS A 248 2.93 12.26 -22.85
N ASP A 249 1.85 11.55 -23.18
CA ASP A 249 0.77 12.04 -24.04
C ASP A 249 -0.44 12.57 -23.26
N ASN A 250 -0.38 12.57 -21.92
CA ASN A 250 -1.49 12.91 -21.03
C ASN A 250 -2.73 12.00 -21.22
N CYS A 251 -2.56 10.70 -21.46
CA CYS A 251 -3.65 9.72 -21.63
C CYS A 251 -4.58 9.53 -20.40
N SER A 252 -4.31 10.18 -19.27
CA SER A 252 -5.11 10.23 -18.03
C SER A 252 -5.12 9.00 -17.12
N ILE A 253 -4.56 7.87 -17.54
CA ILE A 253 -4.69 6.60 -16.80
C ILE A 253 -4.01 6.68 -15.42
N CYS A 254 -2.79 7.24 -15.35
CA CYS A 254 -1.97 7.26 -14.13
C CYS A 254 -2.63 7.98 -12.94
N TYR A 255 -3.29 9.12 -13.17
CA TYR A 255 -3.97 9.89 -12.11
C TYR A 255 -5.39 9.42 -11.85
N ARG A 256 -6.05 8.77 -12.83
CA ARG A 256 -7.36 8.16 -12.61
C ARG A 256 -7.27 6.92 -11.72
N ILE A 257 -6.21 6.13 -11.89
CA ILE A 257 -6.04 4.87 -11.19
C ILE A 257 -5.38 5.01 -9.81
N CYS A 258 -4.81 6.18 -9.49
CA CYS A 258 -4.16 6.41 -8.21
C CYS A 258 -5.16 6.23 -7.05
N PRO A 259 -4.96 5.23 -6.16
CA PRO A 259 -5.97 4.87 -5.14
C PRO A 259 -6.09 5.91 -4.02
N THR A 260 -5.07 6.76 -3.85
CA THR A 260 -4.99 7.76 -2.77
C THR A 260 -5.11 9.20 -3.26
N GLU A 261 -5.35 9.39 -4.57
CA GLU A 261 -5.33 10.72 -5.21
C GLU A 261 -4.01 11.49 -5.09
N ALA A 262 -2.91 10.77 -4.80
CA ALA A 262 -1.57 11.34 -4.89
C ALA A 262 -1.27 11.90 -6.29
N LEU A 263 -1.85 11.31 -7.35
CA LEU A 263 -1.84 11.88 -8.69
C LEU A 263 -3.22 12.41 -9.03
N SER A 264 -3.26 13.63 -9.58
CA SER A 264 -4.48 14.29 -10.04
C SER A 264 -4.20 15.17 -11.27
N THR A 265 -5.19 15.93 -11.73
CA THR A 265 -5.04 16.87 -12.84
C THR A 265 -5.78 18.18 -12.55
N THR A 266 -5.46 19.23 -13.31
CA THR A 266 -6.17 20.51 -13.23
C THR A 266 -7.56 20.39 -13.82
N ARG A 267 -8.42 21.40 -13.58
CA ARG A 267 -9.75 21.46 -14.21
C ARG A 267 -9.70 21.48 -15.74
N LYS A 268 -8.62 22.04 -16.31
CA LYS A 268 -8.41 22.10 -17.77
C LYS A 268 -7.75 20.84 -18.33
N MET A 269 -7.38 19.90 -17.46
CA MET A 269 -6.61 18.70 -17.82
C MET A 269 -5.26 19.01 -18.49
N ASP A 270 -4.67 20.17 -18.20
CA ASP A 270 -3.44 20.68 -18.83
C ASP A 270 -2.17 20.43 -18.00
N ALA A 271 -2.27 19.70 -16.89
CA ALA A 271 -1.12 19.29 -16.10
C ALA A 271 -1.37 18.01 -15.32
N ILE A 272 -0.31 17.24 -15.09
CA ILE A 272 -0.28 16.15 -14.10
C ILE A 272 0.22 16.73 -12.78
N LEU A 273 -0.62 16.61 -11.76
CA LEU A 273 -0.37 17.10 -10.41
C LEU A 273 -0.02 15.93 -9.51
N PHE A 274 0.93 16.12 -8.58
CA PHE A 274 1.39 15.07 -7.70
C PHE A 274 1.62 15.57 -6.26
N ASP A 275 1.07 14.85 -5.30
CA ASP A 275 1.31 15.02 -3.86
C ASP A 275 2.12 13.82 -3.34
N PRO A 276 3.43 14.00 -3.08
CA PRO A 276 4.27 12.92 -2.57
C PRO A 276 3.80 12.39 -1.21
N LEU A 277 3.18 13.22 -0.37
CA LEU A 277 2.73 12.82 0.96
C LEU A 277 1.49 11.93 0.92
N LEU A 278 0.67 12.00 -0.13
CA LEU A 278 -0.42 11.06 -0.38
C LEU A 278 0.03 9.78 -1.08
N CYS A 279 1.25 9.74 -1.63
CA CYS A 279 1.74 8.59 -2.38
C CYS A 279 2.08 7.42 -1.45
N VAL A 280 1.42 6.28 -1.64
CA VAL A 280 1.69 5.04 -0.88
C VAL A 280 2.65 4.08 -1.59
N ARG A 281 3.35 4.57 -2.63
CA ARG A 281 4.27 3.78 -3.50
C ARG A 281 3.69 2.41 -3.90
N CYS A 282 2.43 2.41 -4.33
CA CYS A 282 1.73 1.21 -4.81
C CYS A 282 2.11 0.80 -6.23
N HIS A 283 2.95 1.59 -6.91
CA HIS A 283 3.49 1.39 -8.26
C HIS A 283 2.49 1.38 -9.42
N LEU A 284 1.18 1.37 -9.13
CA LEU A 284 0.12 1.26 -10.14
C LEU A 284 0.20 2.29 -11.29
N CYS A 285 0.64 3.52 -11.02
CA CYS A 285 0.80 4.53 -12.08
C CYS A 285 1.94 4.22 -13.07
N HIS A 286 2.94 3.44 -12.68
CA HIS A 286 4.06 3.01 -13.52
C HIS A 286 3.65 1.77 -14.33
N ASP A 287 2.94 0.85 -13.68
CA ASP A 287 2.40 -0.37 -14.28
C ASP A 287 1.51 -0.05 -15.50
N VAL A 288 0.60 0.91 -15.34
CA VAL A 288 -0.36 1.30 -16.39
C VAL A 288 0.19 2.27 -17.44
N CYS A 289 1.38 2.82 -17.24
CA CYS A 289 1.96 3.77 -18.17
C CYS A 289 2.60 3.03 -19.35
N GLU A 290 1.87 2.94 -20.46
CA GLU A 290 2.35 2.26 -21.67
C GLU A 290 3.63 2.89 -22.23
N LYS A 291 3.71 4.24 -22.23
CA LYS A 291 4.90 4.98 -22.65
C LYS A 291 6.07 4.88 -21.68
N LYS A 292 5.85 4.37 -20.46
CA LYS A 292 6.81 4.38 -19.35
C LYS A 292 7.36 5.79 -19.07
N SER A 293 6.54 6.82 -19.29
CA SER A 293 6.93 8.22 -19.13
C SER A 293 6.96 8.68 -17.68
N ILE A 294 6.26 7.99 -16.76
CA ILE A 294 6.28 8.29 -15.32
C ILE A 294 7.28 7.37 -14.61
N GLN A 295 8.24 7.96 -13.91
CA GLN A 295 9.32 7.27 -13.23
C GLN A 295 9.45 7.71 -11.78
N LEU A 296 10.13 6.91 -10.97
CA LEU A 296 10.56 7.33 -9.65
C LEU A 296 11.67 8.38 -9.81
N ALA A 297 11.56 9.49 -9.09
CA ALA A 297 12.67 10.43 -8.98
C ALA A 297 13.84 9.76 -8.23
N GLU A 298 15.07 10.23 -8.40
CA GLU A 298 16.22 9.70 -7.65
C GLU A 298 16.13 10.03 -6.16
N THR A 299 15.56 11.19 -5.85
CA THR A 299 15.55 11.78 -4.51
C THR A 299 14.15 12.09 -4.02
N PHE A 300 14.02 12.26 -2.70
CA PHE A 300 12.79 12.67 -2.02
C PHE A 300 13.14 13.79 -1.04
N ASP A 301 12.52 14.95 -1.18
CA ASP A 301 12.72 16.09 -0.27
C ASP A 301 11.88 15.90 1.01
N THR A 302 12.52 15.88 2.18
CA THR A 302 11.80 15.74 3.46
C THR A 302 10.89 16.91 3.76
N LYS A 303 11.02 18.04 3.04
CA LYS A 303 10.04 19.12 3.05
C LYS A 303 8.62 18.61 2.86
N GLU A 304 8.41 17.60 2.01
CA GLU A 304 7.07 17.06 1.75
C GLU A 304 6.41 16.40 2.97
N PHE A 305 7.19 16.00 3.99
CA PHE A 305 6.64 15.48 5.24
C PHE A 305 6.03 16.56 6.14
N PHE A 306 6.53 17.79 6.06
CA PHE A 306 6.17 18.89 6.96
C PHE A 306 5.36 19.99 6.26
N GLU A 307 5.63 20.20 4.99
CA GLU A 307 5.02 21.20 4.12
C GLU A 307 4.58 20.53 2.80
N PRO A 308 3.65 19.55 2.87
CA PRO A 308 3.21 18.85 1.68
C PRO A 308 2.66 19.83 0.65
N SER A 309 3.15 19.70 -0.57
CA SER A 309 2.73 20.53 -1.68
C SER A 309 2.34 19.69 -2.87
N GLN A 310 1.34 20.18 -3.60
CA GLN A 310 0.99 19.60 -4.88
C GLN A 310 1.96 20.12 -5.94
N LYS A 311 2.82 19.24 -6.43
CA LYS A 311 3.80 19.50 -7.49
C LYS A 311 3.15 19.37 -8.86
N ILE A 312 3.74 20.04 -9.85
CA ILE A 312 3.40 19.83 -11.27
C ILE A 312 4.48 18.92 -11.86
N LEU A 313 4.12 17.69 -12.22
CA LEU A 313 5.06 16.75 -12.85
C LEU A 313 5.25 17.03 -14.35
N ALA A 314 4.17 17.41 -15.03
CA ALA A 314 4.18 17.73 -16.45
C ALA A 314 3.06 18.74 -16.78
N LYS A 315 3.31 19.57 -17.80
CA LYS A 315 2.33 20.51 -18.37
C LYS A 315 2.13 20.21 -19.84
N PHE A 316 0.90 20.37 -20.30
CA PHE A 316 0.48 20.03 -21.66
C PHE A 316 -0.23 21.21 -22.30
N ASN A 317 0.00 21.41 -23.59
CA ASN A 317 -0.82 22.32 -24.38
C ASN A 317 -2.06 21.57 -24.86
N VAL A 318 -3.22 21.83 -24.25
CA VAL A 318 -4.45 21.12 -24.57
C VAL A 318 -5.32 21.98 -25.48
N VAL A 319 -5.64 21.45 -26.67
CA VAL A 319 -6.48 22.13 -27.69
C VAL A 319 -7.62 21.22 -28.14
N ARG A 320 -8.60 21.77 -28.86
CA ARG A 320 -9.71 20.98 -29.44
C ARG A 320 -9.33 20.50 -30.84
N CYS A 321 -9.51 19.21 -31.12
CA CYS A 321 -9.37 18.65 -32.46
C CYS A 321 -10.33 19.34 -33.44
N ILE A 322 -9.86 19.71 -34.64
CA ILE A 322 -10.69 20.36 -35.67
C ILE A 322 -11.72 19.40 -36.30
N ASP A 323 -11.46 18.08 -36.26
CA ASP A 323 -12.34 17.08 -36.87
C ASP A 323 -13.41 16.57 -35.89
N CYS A 324 -13.00 16.05 -34.74
CA CYS A 324 -13.94 15.46 -33.76
C CYS A 324 -14.33 16.39 -32.60
N GLY A 325 -13.65 17.53 -32.44
CA GLY A 325 -13.94 18.48 -31.36
C GLY A 325 -13.45 18.08 -29.96
N ASN A 326 -12.87 16.89 -29.78
CA ASN A 326 -12.32 16.41 -28.50
C ASN A 326 -11.04 17.15 -28.10
N PHE A 327 -10.79 17.25 -26.79
CA PHE A 327 -9.55 17.81 -26.26
C PHE A 327 -8.41 16.78 -26.37
N PHE A 328 -7.22 17.23 -26.76
CA PHE A 328 -6.02 16.40 -26.81
C PHE A 328 -4.75 17.22 -26.55
N THR A 329 -3.68 16.53 -26.19
CA THR A 329 -2.34 17.10 -26.05
C THR A 329 -1.78 17.45 -27.42
N TYR A 330 -1.61 18.74 -27.68
CA TYR A 330 -1.04 19.25 -28.92
C TYR A 330 0.48 19.35 -28.82
N THR A 331 1.16 18.62 -29.71
CA THR A 331 2.62 18.54 -29.78
C THR A 331 3.18 19.27 -31.02
N GLY A 332 2.37 20.06 -31.72
CA GLY A 332 2.74 20.72 -32.98
C GLY A 332 2.16 20.04 -34.22
N GLY A 333 2.09 20.76 -35.35
CA GLY A 333 1.54 20.26 -36.61
C GLY A 333 0.08 20.63 -36.82
N GLU A 334 -0.70 19.73 -37.43
CA GLU A 334 -2.13 19.93 -37.62
C GLU A 334 -2.88 19.78 -36.29
N GLN A 335 -3.97 20.54 -36.10
CA GLN A 335 -4.78 20.50 -34.89
C GLN A 335 -5.76 19.30 -34.90
N VAL A 336 -5.25 18.13 -35.25
CA VAL A 336 -5.97 16.86 -35.38
C VAL A 336 -5.46 15.91 -34.29
N CYS A 337 -6.36 15.29 -33.53
CA CYS A 337 -5.95 14.39 -32.45
C CYS A 337 -5.40 13.06 -33.00
N PRO A 338 -4.57 12.33 -32.23
CA PRO A 338 -3.99 11.06 -32.66
C PRO A 338 -5.02 10.04 -33.15
N ARG A 339 -6.21 10.02 -32.53
CA ARG A 339 -7.30 9.13 -32.95
C ARG A 339 -7.80 9.45 -34.36
N CYS A 340 -8.16 10.70 -34.64
CA CYS A 340 -8.65 11.10 -35.97
C CYS A 340 -7.57 10.87 -37.03
N LYS A 341 -6.31 11.12 -36.69
CA LYS A 341 -5.17 10.86 -37.57
C LYS A 341 -5.04 9.38 -37.91
N ILE A 342 -5.08 8.48 -36.92
CA ILE A 342 -5.04 7.03 -37.14
C ILE A 342 -6.25 6.56 -37.96
N GLU A 343 -7.46 7.02 -37.62
CA GLU A 343 -8.68 6.67 -38.37
C GLU A 343 -8.57 7.08 -39.86
N GLU A 344 -7.97 8.24 -40.15
CA GLU A 344 -7.74 8.69 -41.53
C GLU A 344 -6.66 7.86 -42.25
N GLU A 345 -5.54 7.55 -41.58
CA GLU A 345 -4.45 6.71 -42.13
C GLU A 345 -4.94 5.27 -42.41
N GLU A 346 -5.72 4.69 -41.51
CA GLU A 346 -6.36 3.38 -41.70
C GLU A 346 -7.35 3.41 -42.86
N ALA A 347 -8.16 4.47 -42.97
CA ALA A 347 -9.07 4.64 -44.10
C ALA A 347 -8.30 4.71 -45.42
N LYS A 348 -7.28 5.57 -45.54
CA LYS A 348 -6.42 5.67 -46.73
C LYS A 348 -5.84 4.33 -47.14
N THR A 349 -5.32 3.58 -46.16
CA THR A 349 -4.78 2.23 -46.35
C THR A 349 -5.84 1.26 -46.89
N LEU A 350 -7.06 1.27 -46.33
CA LEU A 350 -8.16 0.41 -46.77
C LEU A 350 -8.64 0.74 -48.19
N TRP A 351 -8.60 2.01 -48.59
CA TRP A 351 -9.03 2.48 -49.91
C TRP A 351 -7.90 2.47 -50.96
N GLY A 352 -6.67 2.07 -50.59
CA GLY A 352 -5.51 2.05 -51.49
C GLY A 352 -5.06 3.44 -51.93
N ILE A 353 -5.29 4.45 -51.10
CA ILE A 353 -4.87 5.82 -51.33
C ILE A 353 -3.56 6.00 -50.56
N GLU A 354 -2.44 6.18 -51.28
CA GLU A 354 -1.13 6.52 -50.67
C GLU A 354 -1.12 7.92 -50.06
#